data_AF-A0A938H5F2-F1
#
_entry.id   AF-A0A938H5F2-F1
#
_cell.length_a   1.000
_cell.length_b   1.000
_cell.length_c   1.000
_cell.angle_alpha   90.00
_cell.angle_beta   90.00
_cell.angle_gamma   90.00
#
_symmetry.space_group_name_H-M   'P 1'
#
loop_
_entity.id
_entity.type
_entity.pdbx_description
1 polymer ?
#
loop_
_entity_poly.entity_id
_entity_poly.type
_entity_poly.pdbx_seq_one_letter_code
_entity_poly.pdbx_strand_id
1 'polypeptide(L)'
;MPIMRRRTRSVLLLALTVLLSACVDTLEPSKNRFGLVSYTAFTDEVRGYVMDPEATFYDKTDLRYTPPPADSCVLAAYVAAPITGSSFPTLSAGDFLVSQVGAQRDTMRGAVEFGAYVYRPVRRTGIPFTPGDTVSVQIPGSVTGFPAATVSLRTAEAFTADAIGIPESSTENLTLTWTAAPVPGSLITVSLRYGNAFSNGGLNEQVFCGFTDDGNGTIPAALLNGWRNAVPGLRETRIIRLRSKELAIDDRNTLTVISSFGLPTGAFAVR
;
A
#
# COMPACT_ATOMS: atom_id res chain seq x y z
N MET A 1 -62.01 7.53 -78.21
CA MET A 1 -61.30 6.39 -77.57
C MET A 1 -60.40 6.93 -76.45
N PRO A 2 -60.08 6.15 -75.41
CA PRO A 2 -60.49 6.48 -74.01
C PRO A 2 -59.29 6.84 -73.07
N ILE A 3 -59.37 7.00 -71.73
CA ILE A 3 -60.39 6.57 -70.74
C ILE A 3 -60.42 7.40 -69.42
N MET A 4 -61.59 7.42 -68.75
CA MET A 4 -61.87 7.61 -67.31
C MET A 4 -61.26 8.72 -66.43
N ARG A 5 -62.17 9.46 -65.78
CA ARG A 5 -62.03 10.00 -64.40
C ARG A 5 -61.99 8.88 -63.33
N ARG A 6 -61.21 9.06 -62.26
CA ARG A 6 -61.47 8.68 -60.84
C ARG A 6 -60.47 9.51 -60.00
N ARG A 7 -60.83 10.51 -59.17
CA ARG A 7 -61.68 10.57 -57.95
C ARG A 7 -61.28 9.59 -56.84
N THR A 8 -61.15 10.15 -55.62
CA THR A 8 -61.11 9.51 -54.28
C THR A 8 -59.90 8.61 -53.98
N ARG A 9 -59.37 8.53 -52.75
CA ARG A 9 -59.86 8.96 -51.41
C ARG A 9 -58.66 9.31 -50.50
N SER A 10 -58.88 10.16 -49.49
CA SER A 10 -57.96 10.31 -48.35
C SER A 10 -57.95 9.06 -47.48
N VAL A 11 -56.79 8.69 -46.93
CA VAL A 11 -56.67 7.75 -45.79
C VAL A 11 -55.66 8.35 -44.81
N LEU A 12 -56.12 8.62 -43.58
CA LEU A 12 -55.26 8.87 -42.43
C LEU A 12 -54.57 7.55 -42.05
N LEU A 13 -53.29 7.59 -41.71
CA LEU A 13 -52.67 6.53 -40.91
C LEU A 13 -51.81 7.16 -39.82
N LEU A 14 -52.34 7.10 -38.61
CA LEU A 14 -51.65 7.48 -37.37
C LEU A 14 -50.70 6.32 -37.00
N ALA A 15 -49.41 6.59 -36.86
CA ALA A 15 -48.45 5.62 -36.33
C ALA A 15 -47.53 6.30 -35.31
N LEU A 16 -47.90 6.16 -34.04
CA LEU A 16 -47.11 6.56 -32.89
C LEU A 16 -45.99 5.54 -32.68
N THR A 17 -44.71 5.93 -32.66
CA THR A 17 -43.66 5.15 -31.96
C THR A 17 -42.40 5.97 -31.69
N VAL A 18 -42.27 6.34 -30.42
CA VAL A 18 -41.04 6.51 -29.62
C VAL A 18 -39.70 6.33 -30.36
N LEU A 19 -38.98 7.43 -30.58
CA LEU A 19 -37.51 7.45 -30.60
C LEU A 19 -36.98 8.16 -29.35
N LEU A 20 -37.31 7.59 -28.18
CA LEU A 20 -36.39 7.62 -27.05
C LEU A 20 -35.21 6.74 -27.45
N SER A 21 -34.24 7.29 -28.18
CA SER A 21 -32.89 6.74 -28.16
C SER A 21 -32.40 6.91 -26.73
N ALA A 22 -32.60 5.87 -25.93
CA ALA A 22 -32.09 5.85 -24.57
C ALA A 22 -30.59 6.10 -24.64
N CYS A 23 -30.16 7.26 -24.13
CA CYS A 23 -28.88 7.33 -23.47
C CYS A 23 -29.02 6.34 -22.31
N VAL A 24 -28.69 5.07 -22.57
CA VAL A 24 -28.39 4.14 -21.51
C VAL A 24 -27.02 4.58 -21.01
N ASP A 25 -27.04 5.66 -20.23
CA ASP A 25 -26.10 5.85 -19.14
C ASP A 25 -26.28 4.62 -18.26
N THR A 26 -25.60 3.56 -18.68
CA THR A 26 -25.23 2.48 -17.80
C THR A 26 -24.36 3.15 -16.77
N LEU A 27 -24.99 3.52 -15.66
CA LEU A 27 -24.37 3.65 -14.36
C LEU A 27 -23.84 2.26 -13.96
N GLU A 28 -22.89 1.74 -14.75
CA GLU A 28 -21.92 0.79 -14.26
C GLU A 28 -21.34 1.47 -13.01
N PRO A 29 -21.48 0.87 -11.82
CA PRO A 29 -20.82 1.42 -10.64
C PRO A 29 -19.34 1.54 -10.98
N SER A 30 -18.78 2.73 -10.76
CA SER A 30 -17.43 3.06 -11.22
C SER A 30 -16.45 2.02 -10.71
N LYS A 31 -16.00 1.12 -11.60
CA LYS A 31 -15.06 0.05 -11.29
C LYS A 31 -13.67 0.67 -11.11
N ASN A 32 -13.51 1.35 -9.99
CA ASN A 32 -12.24 1.86 -9.52
C ASN A 32 -11.38 0.64 -9.18
N ARG A 33 -10.32 0.47 -9.97
CA ARG A 33 -9.33 -0.59 -9.83
C ARG A 33 -8.13 -0.03 -9.08
N PHE A 34 -7.58 -0.84 -8.19
CA PHE A 34 -6.52 -0.42 -7.30
C PHE A 34 -5.27 -1.26 -7.55
N GLY A 35 -4.18 -0.61 -7.95
CA GLY A 35 -2.86 -1.19 -8.03
C GLY A 35 -2.05 -0.83 -6.80
N LEU A 36 -1.42 -1.82 -6.17
CA LEU A 36 -0.44 -1.62 -5.10
C LEU A 36 0.91 -2.16 -5.56
N VAL A 37 1.95 -1.34 -5.49
CA VAL A 37 3.34 -1.75 -5.69
C VAL A 37 4.12 -1.38 -4.43
N SER A 38 4.62 -2.37 -3.71
CA SER A 38 5.47 -2.19 -2.54
C SER A 38 6.93 -2.44 -2.90
N TYR A 39 7.83 -1.73 -2.24
CA TYR A 39 9.28 -1.87 -2.33
C TYR A 39 9.81 -1.95 -0.90
N THR A 40 10.11 -3.16 -0.43
CA THR A 40 10.56 -3.38 0.96
C THR A 40 12.07 -3.47 1.01
N ALA A 41 12.72 -2.49 1.63
CA ALA A 41 14.15 -2.49 1.86
C ALA A 41 14.53 -3.07 3.23
N PHE A 42 15.62 -3.82 3.23
CA PHE A 42 16.25 -4.37 4.43
C PHE A 42 17.78 -4.42 4.26
N THR A 43 18.47 -4.53 5.40
CA THR A 43 19.91 -4.80 5.45
C THR A 43 20.19 -6.28 5.25
N ASP A 44 21.12 -6.60 4.36
CA ASP A 44 21.71 -7.91 4.16
C ASP A 44 23.21 -7.82 4.50
N GLU A 45 23.67 -8.63 5.46
CA GLU A 45 25.03 -8.54 6.01
C GLU A 45 26.15 -8.74 4.97
N VAL A 46 25.84 -9.38 3.84
CA VAL A 46 26.79 -9.67 2.77
C VAL A 46 26.71 -8.64 1.63
N ARG A 47 25.53 -8.09 1.36
CA ARG A 47 25.22 -7.30 0.14
C ARG A 47 24.83 -5.85 0.42
N GLY A 48 24.83 -5.42 1.69
CA GLY A 48 24.49 -4.05 2.08
C GLY A 48 22.97 -3.86 2.12
N TYR A 49 22.44 -2.99 1.27
CA TYR A 49 20.99 -2.73 1.20
C TYR A 49 20.37 -3.45 0.00
N VAL A 50 19.35 -4.26 0.26
CA VAL A 50 18.58 -4.98 -0.74
C VAL A 50 17.10 -4.61 -0.65
N MET A 51 16.44 -4.63 -1.80
CA MET A 51 15.04 -4.25 -1.96
C MET A 51 14.26 -5.36 -2.63
N ASP A 52 13.17 -5.79 -2.00
CA ASP A 52 12.25 -6.79 -2.53
C ASP A 52 10.94 -6.09 -2.94
N PRO A 53 10.68 -5.91 -4.24
CA PRO A 53 9.43 -5.36 -4.71
C PRO A 53 8.33 -6.43 -4.83
N GLU A 54 7.09 -6.05 -4.56
CA GLU A 54 5.91 -6.88 -4.81
C GLU A 54 4.79 -6.00 -5.38
N ALA A 55 4.02 -6.51 -6.34
CA ALA A 55 2.85 -5.81 -6.86
C ALA A 55 1.60 -6.69 -6.92
N THR A 56 0.44 -6.13 -6.56
CA THR A 56 -0.88 -6.76 -6.70
C THR A 56 -1.87 -5.73 -7.24
N PHE A 57 -2.78 -6.15 -8.11
CA PHE A 57 -3.82 -5.30 -8.70
C PHE A 57 -5.19 -5.90 -8.40
N TYR A 58 -6.16 -5.06 -8.06
CA TYR A 58 -7.46 -5.48 -7.54
C TYR A 58 -8.61 -4.86 -8.36
N ASP A 59 -9.65 -5.66 -8.62
CA ASP A 59 -10.93 -5.21 -9.19
C ASP A 59 -11.89 -4.86 -8.03
N LYS A 60 -11.54 -3.81 -7.25
CA LYS A 60 -12.29 -3.45 -6.03
C LYS A 60 -12.19 -1.96 -5.71
N THR A 61 -13.35 -1.34 -5.51
CA THR A 61 -13.56 0.12 -5.61
C THR A 61 -13.41 0.92 -4.31
N ASP A 62 -13.41 0.24 -3.17
CA ASP A 62 -13.29 0.82 -1.82
C ASP A 62 -11.84 0.78 -1.28
N LEU A 63 -10.94 0.10 -1.99
CA LEU A 63 -9.53 -0.01 -1.64
C LEU A 63 -8.84 1.33 -1.87
N ARG A 64 -8.15 1.79 -0.83
CA ARG A 64 -7.34 3.00 -0.81
C ARG A 64 -6.16 2.77 0.11
N TYR A 65 -5.00 3.30 -0.26
CA TYR A 65 -3.90 3.39 0.68
C TYR A 65 -4.10 4.63 1.55
N THR A 66 -4.18 4.41 2.87
CA THR A 66 -4.23 5.51 3.85
C THR A 66 -3.03 5.32 4.78
N PRO A 67 -1.94 6.09 4.63
CA PRO A 67 -0.88 6.10 5.64
C PRO A 67 -1.46 6.62 6.97
N PRO A 68 -0.90 6.24 8.13
CA PRO A 68 -1.33 6.83 9.40
C PRO A 68 -1.11 8.34 9.35
N PRO A 69 -2.00 9.15 9.97
CA PRO A 69 -1.81 10.59 10.06
C PRO A 69 -0.45 10.90 10.70
N ALA A 70 0.22 11.93 10.18
CA ALA A 70 1.44 12.42 10.81
C ALA A 70 1.15 12.86 12.25
N ASP A 71 2.13 12.60 13.11
CA ASP A 71 2.17 12.97 14.53
C ASP A 71 0.94 12.47 15.31
N SER A 72 0.52 11.23 15.00
CA SER A 72 -0.60 10.55 15.62
C SER A 72 -0.21 9.15 16.12
N CYS A 73 -0.84 8.74 17.23
CA CYS A 73 -0.64 7.43 17.83
C CYS A 73 -1.99 6.82 18.22
N VAL A 74 -2.13 5.51 18.01
CA VAL A 74 -3.32 4.72 18.39
C VAL A 74 -2.91 3.45 19.13
N LEU A 75 -3.76 3.00 20.05
CA LEU A 75 -3.70 1.64 20.59
C LEU A 75 -4.49 0.72 19.66
N ALA A 76 -3.91 -0.41 19.27
CA ALA A 76 -4.53 -1.38 18.38
C ALA A 76 -4.22 -2.82 18.81
N ALA A 77 -5.06 -3.77 18.37
CA ALA A 77 -4.69 -5.17 18.42
C ALA A 77 -3.48 -5.42 17.50
N TYR A 78 -2.64 -6.39 17.89
CA TYR A 78 -1.57 -6.90 17.06
C TYR A 78 -1.84 -8.37 16.71
N VAL A 79 -1.70 -8.69 15.43
CA VAL A 79 -1.81 -10.05 14.91
C VAL A 79 -0.55 -10.32 14.11
N ALA A 80 0.26 -11.27 14.56
CA ALA A 80 1.53 -11.63 13.91
C ALA A 80 1.31 -12.43 12.60
N ALA A 81 0.16 -13.09 12.46
CA ALA A 81 -0.17 -13.86 11.27
C ALA A 81 -0.61 -12.93 10.11
N PRO A 82 -0.26 -13.25 8.85
CA PRO A 82 -0.90 -12.63 7.70
C PRO A 82 -2.41 -12.90 7.75
N ILE A 83 -3.23 -11.93 7.31
CA ILE A 83 -4.70 -12.05 7.33
C ILE A 83 -5.14 -13.03 6.25
N THR A 84 -5.12 -14.33 6.56
CA THR A 84 -5.64 -15.39 5.71
C THR A 84 -7.16 -15.40 5.76
N GLY A 85 -7.83 -14.84 4.74
CA GLY A 85 -9.29 -14.89 4.68
C GLY A 85 -9.98 -14.04 3.61
N SER A 86 -9.31 -13.03 3.04
CA SER A 86 -9.90 -12.16 2.01
C SER A 86 -9.21 -12.33 0.65
N SER A 87 -9.66 -13.28 -0.15
CA SER A 87 -9.34 -13.35 -1.58
C SER A 87 -10.11 -12.25 -2.32
N PHE A 88 -9.56 -11.03 -2.35
CA PHE A 88 -10.09 -9.97 -3.20
C PHE A 88 -9.88 -10.34 -4.68
N PRO A 89 -10.84 -10.05 -5.58
CA PRO A 89 -10.64 -10.27 -7.01
C PRO A 89 -9.41 -9.50 -7.50
N THR A 90 -8.40 -10.23 -7.99
CA THR A 90 -7.17 -9.64 -8.53
C THR A 90 -7.14 -9.62 -10.05
N LEU A 91 -6.45 -8.63 -10.60
CA LEU A 91 -6.30 -8.40 -12.04
C LEU A 91 -4.89 -8.79 -12.52
N SER A 92 -4.81 -9.31 -13.75
CA SER A 92 -3.56 -9.30 -14.51
C SER A 92 -3.22 -7.86 -14.93
N ALA A 93 -1.95 -7.59 -15.14
CA ALA A 93 -1.35 -6.32 -15.55
C ALA A 93 -0.26 -6.56 -16.63
N GLY A 94 -0.34 -7.70 -17.31
CA GLY A 94 0.64 -8.21 -18.28
C GLY A 94 1.33 -9.50 -17.80
N ASP A 95 2.09 -10.16 -18.68
CA ASP A 95 2.82 -11.40 -18.34
C ASP A 95 3.96 -11.17 -17.32
N PHE A 96 4.48 -9.95 -17.30
CA PHE A 96 5.53 -9.50 -16.38
C PHE A 96 5.46 -7.99 -16.20
N LEU A 97 6.01 -7.51 -15.09
CA LEU A 97 6.31 -6.10 -14.86
C LEU A 97 7.83 -5.92 -14.90
N VAL A 98 8.28 -4.69 -15.15
CA VAL A 98 9.70 -4.35 -15.09
C VAL A 98 9.91 -3.37 -13.94
N SER A 99 10.69 -3.78 -12.95
CA SER A 99 11.15 -2.92 -11.86
C SER A 99 12.56 -2.42 -12.17
N GLN A 100 12.85 -1.17 -11.84
CA GLN A 100 14.18 -0.61 -11.93
C GLN A 100 14.50 0.20 -10.69
N VAL A 101 15.67 -0.07 -10.10
CA VAL A 101 16.19 0.57 -8.90
C VAL A 101 17.56 1.16 -9.23
N GLY A 102 17.65 2.48 -9.35
CA GLY A 102 18.83 3.14 -9.92
C GLY A 102 19.12 2.62 -11.35
N ALA A 103 20.30 2.00 -11.53
CA ALA A 103 20.70 1.38 -12.79
C ALA A 103 20.32 -0.12 -12.90
N GLN A 104 19.91 -0.78 -11.81
CA GLN A 104 19.55 -2.19 -11.82
C GLN A 104 18.12 -2.37 -12.30
N ARG A 105 17.91 -3.28 -13.25
CA ARG A 105 16.59 -3.62 -13.79
C ARG A 105 16.31 -5.11 -13.54
N ASP A 106 15.12 -5.41 -13.02
CA ASP A 106 14.66 -6.78 -12.82
C ASP A 106 13.22 -6.98 -13.30
N THR A 107 12.85 -8.23 -13.53
CA THR A 107 11.53 -8.62 -14.04
C THR A 107 10.72 -9.25 -12.91
N MET A 108 9.50 -8.74 -12.69
CA MET A 108 8.54 -9.35 -11.78
C MET A 108 7.54 -10.19 -12.56
N ARG A 109 7.34 -11.46 -12.18
CA ARG A 109 6.37 -12.36 -12.82
C ARG A 109 5.17 -12.58 -11.92
N GLY A 110 3.99 -12.63 -12.52
CA GLY A 110 2.73 -12.89 -11.81
C GLY A 110 2.53 -14.38 -11.51
N ALA A 111 2.16 -14.71 -10.27
CA ALA A 111 1.78 -16.04 -9.82
C ALA A 111 0.51 -15.96 -8.96
N VAL A 112 -0.27 -17.05 -8.89
CA VAL A 112 -1.39 -17.14 -7.95
C VAL A 112 -0.87 -17.61 -6.60
N GLU A 113 -1.00 -16.78 -5.57
CA GLU A 113 -0.62 -17.07 -4.19
C GLU A 113 -1.75 -16.69 -3.25
N PHE A 114 -2.12 -17.57 -2.31
CA PHE A 114 -3.19 -17.34 -1.31
C PHE A 114 -4.54 -16.84 -1.89
N GLY A 115 -4.83 -17.15 -3.15
CA GLY A 115 -6.04 -16.70 -3.86
C GLY A 115 -5.95 -15.32 -4.52
N ALA A 116 -4.77 -14.71 -4.55
CA ALA A 116 -4.47 -13.43 -5.22
C ALA A 116 -3.42 -13.62 -6.33
N TYR A 117 -3.49 -12.80 -7.39
CA TYR A 117 -2.46 -12.76 -8.44
C TYR A 117 -1.41 -11.70 -8.10
N VAL A 118 -0.23 -12.17 -7.69
CA VAL A 118 0.86 -11.37 -7.11
C VAL A 118 2.08 -11.41 -8.03
N TYR A 119 2.69 -10.25 -8.29
CA TYR A 119 3.94 -10.13 -9.05
C TYR A 119 5.12 -9.98 -8.10
N ARG A 120 6.12 -10.83 -8.28
CA ARG A 120 7.39 -10.78 -7.54
C ARG A 120 8.61 -10.96 -8.45
N PRO A 121 9.80 -10.46 -8.07
CA PRO A 121 11.06 -10.72 -8.73
C PRO A 121 11.25 -12.18 -9.12
N VAL A 122 11.76 -12.40 -10.32
CA VAL A 122 12.34 -13.71 -10.67
C VAL A 122 13.57 -13.98 -9.80
N ARG A 123 14.30 -12.94 -9.38
CA ARG A 123 15.44 -13.04 -8.46
C ARG A 123 15.01 -12.94 -7.00
N ARG A 124 14.91 -14.09 -6.32
CA ARG A 124 14.62 -14.18 -4.87
C ARG A 124 15.70 -13.57 -3.95
N THR A 125 16.79 -13.07 -4.53
CA THR A 125 17.88 -12.42 -3.81
C THR A 125 17.59 -10.96 -3.43
N GLY A 126 16.51 -10.37 -3.95
CA GLY A 126 16.28 -8.93 -3.90
C GLY A 126 17.20 -8.18 -4.87
N ILE A 127 16.90 -6.89 -5.06
CA ILE A 127 17.64 -5.96 -5.93
C ILE A 127 18.56 -5.11 -5.04
N PRO A 128 19.89 -5.13 -5.23
CA PRO A 128 20.81 -4.22 -4.54
C PRO A 128 20.51 -2.76 -4.89
N PHE A 129 20.53 -1.85 -3.91
CA PHE A 129 20.20 -0.45 -4.13
C PHE A 129 20.94 0.52 -3.19
N THR A 130 20.98 1.81 -3.55
CA THR A 130 21.43 2.88 -2.64
C THR A 130 20.21 3.55 -2.00
N PRO A 131 20.10 3.64 -0.67
CA PRO A 131 18.97 4.32 -0.04
C PRO A 131 18.90 5.81 -0.42
N GLY A 132 17.74 6.25 -0.89
CA GLY A 132 17.51 7.57 -1.50
C GLY A 132 17.54 7.59 -3.03
N ASP A 133 17.89 6.48 -3.69
CA ASP A 133 17.75 6.29 -5.14
C ASP A 133 16.28 6.42 -5.61
N THR A 134 16.08 6.55 -6.93
CA THR A 134 14.75 6.43 -7.53
C THR A 134 14.45 4.97 -7.90
N VAL A 135 13.27 4.50 -7.50
CA VAL A 135 12.62 3.30 -8.07
C VAL A 135 11.66 3.70 -9.17
N SER A 136 11.52 2.83 -10.17
CA SER A 136 10.44 2.90 -11.15
C SER A 136 9.87 1.51 -11.44
N VAL A 137 8.58 1.46 -11.76
CA VAL A 137 7.93 0.26 -12.28
C VAL A 137 7.22 0.60 -13.58
N GLN A 138 7.46 -0.25 -14.58
CA GLN A 138 6.76 -0.27 -15.85
C GLN A 138 5.77 -1.43 -15.84
N ILE A 139 4.50 -1.11 -16.02
CA ILE A 139 3.37 -2.03 -16.10
C ILE A 139 2.93 -2.09 -17.57
N PRO A 140 3.08 -3.22 -18.28
CA PRO A 140 2.62 -3.33 -19.67
C PRO A 140 1.11 -3.25 -19.83
N GLY A 141 0.37 -3.61 -18.77
CA GLY A 141 -1.09 -3.67 -18.76
C GLY A 141 -1.64 -4.96 -19.38
N SER A 142 -2.95 -5.15 -19.26
CA SER A 142 -3.69 -6.27 -19.86
C SER A 142 -5.05 -5.81 -20.39
N VAL A 143 -5.47 -6.34 -21.54
CA VAL A 143 -6.72 -5.94 -22.23
C VAL A 143 -7.96 -6.10 -21.35
N THR A 144 -8.00 -7.14 -20.52
CA THR A 144 -9.09 -7.39 -19.56
C THR A 144 -8.73 -7.00 -18.13
N GLY A 145 -7.48 -6.60 -17.89
CA GLY A 145 -6.89 -6.38 -16.57
C GLY A 145 -6.58 -4.90 -16.28
N PHE A 146 -5.58 -4.66 -15.43
CA PHE A 146 -5.08 -3.34 -15.08
C PHE A 146 -4.41 -2.66 -16.31
N PRO A 147 -4.56 -1.34 -16.50
CA PRO A 147 -4.00 -0.62 -17.64
C PRO A 147 -2.47 -0.54 -17.61
N ALA A 148 -1.90 -0.17 -18.76
CA ALA A 148 -0.49 0.14 -18.87
C ALA A 148 -0.14 1.40 -18.05
N ALA A 149 0.99 1.39 -17.36
CA ALA A 149 1.44 2.50 -16.54
C ALA A 149 2.97 2.54 -16.43
N THR A 150 3.52 3.71 -16.14
CA THR A 150 4.92 3.84 -15.68
C THR A 150 4.96 4.89 -14.59
N VAL A 151 5.50 4.52 -13.44
CA VAL A 151 5.54 5.39 -12.26
C VAL A 151 6.92 5.30 -11.62
N SER A 152 7.37 6.43 -11.07
CA SER A 152 8.64 6.53 -10.34
C SER A 152 8.42 7.21 -8.98
N LEU A 153 9.16 6.74 -7.99
CA LEU A 153 9.12 7.14 -6.58
C LEU A 153 10.56 7.15 -6.04
N ARG A 154 10.87 8.05 -5.10
CA ARG A 154 12.13 8.03 -4.35
C ARG A 154 12.07 6.94 -3.27
N THR A 155 13.10 6.11 -3.19
CA THR A 155 13.21 5.08 -2.14
C THR A 155 13.26 5.70 -0.75
N ALA A 156 12.73 4.97 0.24
CA ALA A 156 12.91 5.33 1.64
C ALA A 156 14.40 5.29 1.99
N GLU A 157 14.93 6.41 2.48
CA GLU A 157 16.33 6.54 2.88
C GLU A 157 16.63 5.70 4.13
N ALA A 158 17.85 5.16 4.21
CA ALA A 158 18.34 4.58 5.45
C ALA A 158 18.35 5.62 6.57
N PHE A 159 18.16 5.17 7.80
CA PHE A 159 18.23 5.98 9.00
C PHE A 159 18.78 5.16 10.17
N THR A 160 19.19 5.86 11.21
CA THR A 160 19.36 5.31 12.55
C THR A 160 18.29 5.90 13.47
N ALA A 161 17.90 5.16 14.49
CA ALA A 161 17.06 5.63 15.58
C ALA A 161 17.76 5.33 16.91
N ASP A 162 17.44 6.10 17.95
CA ASP A 162 17.92 5.85 19.30
C ASP A 162 17.22 4.64 19.94
N ALA A 163 17.82 4.10 21.00
CA ALA A 163 17.28 2.96 21.71
C ALA A 163 15.94 3.30 22.41
N ILE A 164 14.91 2.51 22.13
CA ILE A 164 13.60 2.66 22.76
C ILE A 164 13.62 2.02 24.15
N GLY A 165 13.67 2.86 25.19
CA GLY A 165 13.51 2.45 26.58
C GLY A 165 12.03 2.21 26.97
N ILE A 166 11.83 1.70 28.18
CA ILE A 166 10.53 1.70 28.86
C ILE A 166 10.50 2.96 29.76
N PRO A 167 9.53 3.88 29.59
CA PRO A 167 9.36 5.00 30.53
C PRO A 167 9.10 4.51 31.95
N GLU A 168 9.78 5.09 32.93
CA GLU A 168 9.72 4.66 34.33
C GLU A 168 8.39 5.09 34.99
N SER A 169 7.88 6.26 34.61
CA SER A 169 6.64 6.80 35.18
C SER A 169 5.40 6.55 34.31
N SER A 170 4.24 6.44 34.96
CA SER A 170 2.93 6.39 34.30
C SER A 170 2.54 7.69 33.60
N THR A 171 3.12 8.83 34.01
CA THR A 171 2.91 10.17 33.45
C THR A 171 3.95 10.58 32.40
N GLU A 172 4.98 9.76 32.19
CA GLU A 172 6.07 10.05 31.27
C GLU A 172 5.71 9.66 29.83
N ASN A 173 5.95 10.60 28.92
CA ASN A 173 5.86 10.38 27.48
C ASN A 173 7.14 9.70 26.98
N LEU A 174 7.03 8.81 26.00
CA LEU A 174 8.19 8.25 25.32
C LEU A 174 8.59 9.15 24.15
N THR A 175 9.70 9.86 24.31
CA THR A 175 10.32 10.60 23.19
C THR A 175 11.17 9.64 22.36
N LEU A 176 11.05 9.76 21.05
CA LEU A 176 11.76 8.99 20.04
C LEU A 176 12.59 9.94 19.18
N THR A 177 13.76 9.48 18.74
CA THR A 177 14.69 10.29 17.96
C THR A 177 15.35 9.44 16.87
N TRP A 178 15.54 10.03 15.70
CA TRP A 178 16.14 9.38 14.53
C TRP A 178 16.83 10.40 13.63
N THR A 179 17.68 9.93 12.71
CA THR A 179 18.21 10.79 11.64
C THR A 179 17.09 11.16 10.67
N ALA A 180 16.65 12.42 10.69
CA ALA A 180 15.63 12.99 9.81
C ALA A 180 15.89 12.70 8.32
N ALA A 181 14.83 12.74 7.50
CA ALA A 181 15.01 12.59 6.05
C ALA A 181 15.72 13.81 5.44
N PRO A 182 16.65 13.61 4.48
CA PRO A 182 17.37 14.72 3.83
C PRO A 182 16.48 15.55 2.88
N VAL A 183 15.29 15.05 2.55
CA VAL A 183 14.29 15.70 1.69
C VAL A 183 12.90 15.37 2.24
N PRO A 184 11.95 16.33 2.32
CA PRO A 184 10.58 16.09 2.78
C PRO A 184 9.81 15.00 2.01
N GLY A 185 8.62 14.66 2.50
CA GLY A 185 7.72 13.69 1.85
C GLY A 185 8.01 12.23 2.19
N SER A 186 8.50 11.98 3.41
CA SER A 186 8.54 10.67 4.06
C SER A 186 7.83 10.73 5.41
N LEU A 187 7.50 9.57 5.95
CA LEU A 187 6.81 9.36 7.21
C LEU A 187 7.57 8.29 8.00
N ILE A 188 7.76 8.49 9.31
CA ILE A 188 8.19 7.39 10.18
C ILE A 188 6.94 6.72 10.75
N THR A 189 6.91 5.39 10.72
CA THR A 189 5.94 4.60 11.48
C THR A 189 6.63 3.81 12.57
N VAL A 190 6.02 3.79 13.75
CA VAL A 190 6.53 3.10 14.94
C VAL A 190 5.46 2.15 15.44
N SER A 191 5.84 0.90 15.69
CA SER A 191 4.99 -0.17 16.22
C SER A 191 5.67 -0.71 17.49
N LEU A 192 5.12 -0.37 18.66
CA LEU A 192 5.52 -0.93 19.95
C LEU A 192 4.58 -2.09 20.26
N ARG A 193 5.00 -3.33 19.98
CA ARG A 193 4.16 -4.53 20.05
C ARG A 193 4.44 -5.30 21.31
N TYR A 194 3.41 -5.73 22.01
CA TYR A 194 3.60 -6.38 23.30
C TYR A 194 2.55 -7.45 23.60
N GLY A 195 2.92 -8.34 24.53
CA GLY A 195 1.99 -9.26 25.16
C GLY A 195 1.38 -8.62 26.41
N ASN A 196 0.08 -8.37 26.40
CA ASN A 196 -0.67 -8.00 27.61
C ASN A 196 -0.80 -9.22 28.57
N ALA A 197 -1.39 -9.03 29.74
CA ALA A 197 -1.56 -10.10 30.74
C ALA A 197 -2.43 -11.29 30.28
N PHE A 198 -3.20 -11.13 29.18
CA PHE A 198 -4.11 -12.13 28.61
C PHE A 198 -3.59 -12.71 27.28
N SER A 199 -2.33 -12.44 26.94
CA SER A 199 -1.73 -12.72 25.63
C SER A 199 -1.40 -14.18 25.34
N ASN A 200 -1.56 -15.07 26.32
CA ASN A 200 -1.24 -16.50 26.21
C ASN A 200 0.19 -16.80 25.68
N GLY A 201 1.15 -15.91 25.97
CA GLY A 201 2.55 -16.06 25.57
C GLY A 201 2.94 -15.42 24.23
N GLY A 202 2.01 -14.73 23.54
CA GLY A 202 2.27 -14.03 22.28
C GLY A 202 2.32 -12.50 22.39
N LEU A 203 2.67 -11.84 21.28
CA LEU A 203 2.37 -10.41 21.10
C LEU A 203 0.91 -10.28 20.63
N ASN A 204 0.09 -9.44 21.27
CA ASN A 204 -1.33 -9.30 20.96
C ASN A 204 -1.87 -7.86 20.97
N GLU A 205 -1.10 -6.89 21.47
CA GLU A 205 -1.42 -5.46 21.39
C GLU A 205 -0.24 -4.69 20.78
N GLN A 206 -0.52 -3.49 20.27
CA GLN A 206 0.51 -2.54 19.87
C GLN A 206 0.07 -1.08 20.10
N VAL A 207 1.04 -0.23 20.44
CA VAL A 207 0.92 1.20 20.13
C VAL A 207 1.47 1.40 18.73
N PHE A 208 0.66 1.91 17.81
CA PHE A 208 1.04 2.21 16.44
C PHE A 208 0.97 3.72 16.20
N CYS A 209 2.06 4.31 15.72
CA CYS A 209 2.18 5.74 15.46
C CYS A 209 2.67 6.02 14.04
N GLY A 210 2.21 7.14 13.48
CA GLY A 210 2.83 7.83 12.36
C GLY A 210 3.41 9.16 12.83
N PHE A 211 4.60 9.52 12.35
CA PHE A 211 5.30 10.76 12.67
C PHE A 211 5.81 11.45 11.40
N THR A 212 5.75 12.77 11.38
CA THR A 212 6.49 13.58 10.40
C THR A 212 7.97 13.21 10.49
N ASP A 213 8.64 13.00 9.36
CA ASP A 213 10.02 12.51 9.34
C ASP A 213 11.05 13.65 9.51
N ASP A 214 10.90 14.41 10.60
CA ASP A 214 11.71 15.57 10.96
C ASP A 214 12.88 15.26 11.93
N GLY A 215 12.95 14.00 12.39
CA GLY A 215 13.98 13.49 13.30
C GLY A 215 13.51 13.16 14.70
N ASN A 216 12.26 13.47 15.08
CA ASN A 216 11.75 13.17 16.40
C ASN A 216 10.23 12.88 16.44
N GLY A 217 9.79 12.21 17.50
CA GLY A 217 8.38 11.94 17.72
C GLY A 217 8.10 11.67 19.19
N THR A 218 6.88 11.92 19.66
CA THR A 218 6.50 11.69 21.06
C THR A 218 5.27 10.80 21.14
N ILE A 219 5.37 9.69 21.86
CA ILE A 219 4.22 8.84 22.19
C ILE A 219 3.64 9.28 23.54
N PRO A 220 2.35 9.66 23.62
CA PRO A 220 1.73 10.08 24.88
C PRO A 220 1.73 9.01 25.96
N ALA A 221 2.02 9.42 27.20
CA ALA A 221 2.05 8.59 28.41
C ALA A 221 0.80 7.69 28.58
N ALA A 222 -0.37 8.19 28.16
CA ALA A 222 -1.65 7.51 28.24
C ALA A 222 -1.72 6.23 27.40
N LEU A 223 -1.01 6.15 26.26
CA LEU A 223 -0.98 4.97 25.39
C LEU A 223 0.04 3.93 25.84
N LEU A 224 1.02 4.33 26.65
CA LEU A 224 2.18 3.51 27.03
C LEU A 224 1.92 2.59 28.23
N ASN A 225 0.71 2.60 28.80
CA ASN A 225 0.43 1.79 29.99
C ASN A 225 0.50 0.28 29.72
N GLY A 226 0.02 -0.20 28.57
CA GLY A 226 0.16 -1.59 28.17
C GLY A 226 1.62 -1.97 27.88
N TRP A 227 2.37 -1.11 27.18
CA TRP A 227 3.80 -1.30 26.91
C TRP A 227 4.64 -1.39 28.20
N ARG A 228 4.43 -0.48 29.15
CA ARG A 228 5.10 -0.51 30.47
C ARG A 228 4.81 -1.81 31.23
N ASN A 229 3.54 -2.21 31.30
CA ASN A 229 3.11 -3.39 32.07
C ASN A 229 3.10 -4.71 31.26
N ALA A 230 3.69 -4.73 30.06
CA ALA A 230 3.75 -5.93 29.25
C ALA A 230 4.54 -7.06 29.92
N VAL A 231 4.14 -8.30 29.62
CA VAL A 231 4.76 -9.52 30.12
C VAL A 231 6.28 -9.51 29.82
N PRO A 232 7.16 -9.81 30.79
CA PRO A 232 8.60 -9.86 30.56
C PRO A 232 8.97 -10.75 29.37
N GLY A 233 9.82 -10.25 28.48
CA GLY A 233 10.20 -10.92 27.23
C GLY A 233 9.20 -10.78 26.06
N LEU A 234 7.97 -10.31 26.28
CA LEU A 234 6.97 -10.09 25.23
C LEU A 234 6.87 -8.61 24.84
N ARG A 235 7.97 -8.08 24.30
CA ARG A 235 8.07 -6.74 23.69
C ARG A 235 8.87 -6.81 22.39
N GLU A 236 8.35 -6.20 21.33
CA GLU A 236 9.03 -6.01 20.04
C GLU A 236 8.82 -4.55 19.59
N THR A 237 9.88 -3.90 19.13
CA THR A 237 9.78 -2.58 18.48
C THR A 237 10.07 -2.71 16.99
N ARG A 238 9.25 -2.09 16.15
CA ARG A 238 9.54 -1.94 14.71
C ARG A 238 9.38 -0.48 14.29
N ILE A 239 10.44 0.07 13.70
CA ILE A 239 10.46 1.43 13.14
C ILE A 239 10.68 1.31 11.62
N ILE A 240 9.87 2.00 10.83
CA ILE A 240 9.91 1.95 9.37
C ILE A 240 9.79 3.36 8.82
N ARG A 241 10.74 3.79 7.99
CA ARG A 241 10.59 4.96 7.12
C ARG A 241 9.79 4.56 5.88
N LEU A 242 8.76 5.33 5.57
CA LEU A 242 7.90 5.17 4.41
C LEU A 242 8.03 6.37 3.47
N ARG A 243 8.05 6.09 2.18
CA ARG A 243 7.68 7.04 1.12
C ARG A 243 6.57 6.41 0.30
N SER A 244 5.58 7.20 -0.10
CA SER A 244 4.47 6.73 -0.92
C SER A 244 4.12 7.74 -2.00
N LYS A 245 3.64 7.26 -3.14
CA LYS A 245 3.08 8.08 -4.21
C LYS A 245 1.85 7.39 -4.76
N GLU A 246 0.74 8.10 -4.75
CA GLU A 246 -0.46 7.71 -5.46
C GLU A 246 -0.48 8.38 -6.85
N LEU A 247 -1.02 7.67 -7.83
CA LEU A 247 -1.16 8.12 -9.20
C LEU A 247 -2.50 7.64 -9.76
N ALA A 248 -3.37 8.56 -10.16
CA ALA A 248 -4.47 8.24 -11.06
C ALA A 248 -3.89 7.96 -12.45
N ILE A 249 -4.13 6.76 -12.97
CA ILE A 249 -3.77 6.34 -14.34
C ILE A 249 -4.84 6.85 -15.32
N ASP A 250 -6.11 6.74 -14.91
CA ASP A 250 -7.30 7.28 -15.55
C ASP A 250 -8.43 7.40 -14.51
N ASP A 251 -9.63 7.81 -14.92
CA ASP A 251 -10.81 8.03 -14.07
C ASP A 251 -11.28 6.79 -13.28
N ARG A 252 -10.77 5.59 -13.61
CA ARG A 252 -11.15 4.29 -13.02
C ARG A 252 -9.97 3.51 -12.47
N ASN A 253 -8.72 3.99 -12.55
CA ASN A 253 -7.54 3.20 -12.16
C ASN A 253 -6.57 4.03 -11.32
N THR A 254 -6.39 3.65 -10.06
CA THR A 254 -5.42 4.26 -9.14
C THR A 254 -4.27 3.30 -8.86
N LEU A 255 -3.05 3.81 -8.84
CA LEU A 255 -1.83 3.07 -8.54
C LEU A 255 -1.11 3.73 -7.34
N THR A 256 -1.01 3.03 -6.22
CA THR A 256 -0.14 3.42 -5.11
C THR A 256 1.18 2.68 -5.20
N VAL A 257 2.29 3.43 -5.18
CA VAL A 257 3.63 2.90 -4.95
C VAL A 257 4.07 3.25 -3.54
N ILE A 258 4.59 2.28 -2.80
CA ILE A 258 5.17 2.46 -1.46
C ILE A 258 6.61 1.98 -1.49
N SER A 259 7.54 2.77 -0.96
CA SER A 259 8.87 2.32 -0.58
C SER A 259 9.01 2.38 0.94
N SER A 260 9.55 1.33 1.52
CA SER A 260 9.74 1.20 2.97
C SER A 260 11.17 0.80 3.29
N PHE A 261 11.73 1.35 4.36
CA PHE A 261 13.01 0.96 4.93
C PHE A 261 12.78 0.65 6.41
N GLY A 262 12.97 -0.61 6.81
CA GLY A 262 12.80 -1.05 8.20
C GLY A 262 14.13 -1.18 8.93
N LEU A 263 14.17 -0.75 10.20
CA LEU A 263 15.29 -1.12 11.08
C LEU A 263 15.15 -2.58 11.53
N PRO A 264 16.27 -3.31 11.78
CA PRO A 264 16.22 -4.69 12.23
C PRO A 264 15.45 -4.84 13.55
N THR A 265 14.50 -5.78 13.58
CA THR A 265 13.77 -6.15 14.80
C THR A 265 14.74 -6.71 15.84
N GLY A 266 14.89 -6.03 16.97
CA GLY A 266 15.83 -6.41 18.04
C GLY A 266 17.18 -5.69 18.04
N ALA A 267 17.46 -4.78 17.08
CA ALA A 267 18.61 -3.87 17.19
C ALA A 267 18.55 -2.95 18.44
N PHE A 268 17.34 -2.82 19.01
CA PHE A 268 17.06 -2.13 20.25
C PHE A 268 16.69 -3.17 21.30
N ALA A 269 17.70 -3.72 21.96
CA ALA A 269 17.48 -4.50 23.18
C ALA A 269 16.83 -3.57 24.22
N VAL A 270 15.58 -3.86 24.57
CA VAL A 270 14.87 -3.17 25.66
C VAL A 270 15.64 -3.44 26.94
N ARG A 271 16.32 -2.40 27.45
CA ARG A 271 17.02 -2.40 28.74
C ARG A 271 16.08 -1.91 29.83
#